data_AF-A0A377XN37-F1
#
_entry.id   AF-A0A377XN37-F1
#
_cell.length_a   1.000
_cell.length_b   1.000
_cell.length_c   1.000
_cell.angle_alpha   90.00
_cell.angle_beta   90.00
_cell.angle_gamma   90.00
#
_symmetry.space_group_name_H-M   'P 1'
#
loop_
_entity.id
_entity.type
_entity.pdbx_description
1 polymer ?
#
loop_
_entity_poly.entity_id
_entity_poly.type
_entity_poly.pdbx_seq_one_letter_code
_entity_poly.pdbx_strand_id
1 'polypeptide(L)'
;MLAAVAMAWLFLVAQYESWTLPASVMLSVLFAIGRALLWLWTAGYANDVYVQIGLVLLIALAAKNAILIVEFARTGARRGCR
;
A
#
# COMPACT_ATOMS: atom_id res chain seq x y z
N MET A 1 22.87 -7.81 6.03
CA MET A 1 21.48 -8.30 5.80
C MET A 1 20.58 -8.04 7.00
N LEU A 2 20.84 -8.58 8.20
CA LEU A 2 20.01 -8.33 9.39
C LEU A 2 19.91 -6.85 9.81
N ALA A 3 21.01 -6.10 9.76
CA ALA A 3 21.01 -4.66 10.06
C ALA A 3 20.21 -3.81 9.04
N ALA A 4 20.14 -4.23 7.77
CA ALA A 4 19.36 -3.54 6.74
C ALA A 4 17.85 -3.77 6.94
N VAL A 5 17.47 -4.98 7.36
CA VAL A 5 16.08 -5.31 7.72
C VAL A 5 15.64 -4.55 8.97
N ALA A 6 16.52 -4.43 9.98
CA ALA A 6 16.23 -3.64 11.18
C ALA A 6 16.10 -2.14 10.87
N MET A 7 16.96 -1.58 10.03
CA MET A 7 16.86 -0.16 9.64
C MET A 7 15.65 0.15 8.77
N ALA A 8 15.25 -0.76 7.87
CA ALA A 8 14.02 -0.62 7.11
C ALA A 8 12.77 -0.61 8.03
N TRP A 9 12.76 -1.43 9.10
CA TRP A 9 11.70 -1.42 10.10
C TRP A 9 11.64 -0.08 10.84
N LEU A 10 12.77 0.43 11.36
CA LEU A 10 12.80 1.70 12.09
C LEU A 10 12.39 2.88 11.19
N PHE A 11 12.77 2.87 9.92
CA PHE A 11 12.40 3.91 8.97
C PHE A 11 10.89 3.90 8.67
N LEU A 12 10.27 2.72 8.55
CA LEU A 12 8.82 2.60 8.43
C LEU A 12 8.09 3.11 9.69
N VAL A 13 8.63 2.85 10.87
CA VAL A 13 8.05 3.29 12.15
C VAL A 13 8.18 4.80 12.35
N ALA A 14 9.30 5.40 11.93
CA ALA A 14 9.53 6.84 12.03
C ALA A 14 8.76 7.67 10.99
N GLN A 15 8.45 7.11 9.82
CA GLN A 15 7.77 7.83 8.74
C GLN A 15 6.24 7.92 8.92
N TYR A 16 5.61 7.12 9.79
CA TYR A 16 4.15 7.10 9.98
C TYR A 16 3.72 7.70 11.33
N GLU A 17 3.47 9.00 11.31
CA GLU A 17 2.92 9.80 12.43
C GLU A 17 1.41 9.57 12.69
N SER A 18 0.85 8.45 12.23
CA SER A 18 -0.58 8.14 12.43
C SER A 18 -0.88 6.65 12.22
N TRP A 19 -1.64 6.07 13.15
CA TRP A 19 -1.91 4.62 13.20
C TRP A 19 -3.04 4.18 12.25
N THR A 20 -3.90 5.09 11.78
CA THR A 20 -5.14 4.78 11.05
C THR A 20 -4.99 4.80 9.52
N LEU A 21 -4.14 5.68 9.00
CA LEU A 21 -3.82 5.77 7.58
C LEU A 21 -3.06 4.53 7.04
N PRO A 22 -1.99 4.03 7.69
CA PRO A 22 -1.24 2.89 7.20
C PRO A 22 -2.00 1.57 7.31
N ALA A 23 -2.90 1.38 8.28
CA ALA A 23 -3.70 0.16 8.41
C ALA A 23 -4.65 -0.06 7.22
N SER A 24 -5.33 1.00 6.76
CA SER A 24 -6.22 0.94 5.58
C SER A 24 -5.43 0.70 4.29
N VAL A 25 -4.24 1.29 4.18
CA VAL A 25 -3.33 1.09 3.04
C VAL A 25 -2.75 -0.33 3.05
N MET A 26 -2.30 -0.86 4.19
CA MET A 26 -1.74 -2.21 4.30
C MET A 26 -2.75 -3.29 3.91
N LEU A 27 -4.02 -3.14 4.29
CA LEU A 27 -5.09 -4.04 3.86
C LEU A 27 -5.32 -3.98 2.34
N SER A 28 -5.35 -2.78 1.76
CA SER A 28 -5.48 -2.60 0.31
C SER A 28 -4.31 -3.22 -0.47
N VAL A 29 -3.08 -3.00 0.01
CA VAL A 29 -1.85 -3.54 -0.59
C VAL A 29 -1.80 -5.06 -0.49
N LEU A 30 -2.20 -5.63 0.65
CA LEU A 30 -2.28 -7.09 0.83
C LEU A 30 -3.23 -7.73 -0.19
N PHE A 31 -4.41 -7.13 -0.40
CA PHE A 31 -5.35 -7.57 -1.43
C PHE A 31 -4.83 -7.36 -2.86
N ALA A 32 -4.13 -6.25 -3.12
CA ALA A 32 -3.56 -5.95 -4.44
C ALA A 32 -2.47 -6.96 -4.84
N ILE A 33 -1.56 -7.27 -3.93
CA ILE A 33 -0.51 -8.27 -4.13
C ILE A 33 -1.12 -9.66 -4.31
N GLY A 34 -2.06 -10.04 -3.43
CA GLY A 34 -2.76 -11.32 -3.53
C GLY A 34 -3.43 -11.53 -4.88
N ARG A 35 -4.17 -10.52 -5.39
CA ARG A 35 -4.81 -10.60 -6.70
C ARG A 35 -3.81 -10.62 -7.86
N ALA A 36 -2.74 -9.84 -7.78
CA ALA A 36 -1.79 -9.76 -8.87
C ALA A 36 -0.93 -11.03 -9.00
N LEU A 37 -0.58 -11.69 -7.89
CA LEU A 37 0.03 -13.03 -7.94
C LEU A 37 -0.91 -14.07 -8.51
N LEU A 38 -2.19 -14.03 -8.14
CA LEU A 38 -3.21 -14.96 -8.66
C LEU A 38 -3.38 -14.78 -10.17
N TRP A 39 -3.41 -13.52 -10.64
CA TRP A 39 -3.47 -13.20 -12.06
C TRP A 39 -2.20 -13.65 -12.82
N LEU A 40 -1.02 -13.44 -12.23
CA LEU A 40 0.24 -13.86 -12.82
C LEU A 40 0.33 -15.39 -12.97
N TRP A 41 -0.15 -16.12 -11.95
CA TRP A 41 -0.30 -17.58 -12.01
C TRP A 41 -1.24 -18.02 -13.12
N THR A 42 -2.39 -17.36 -13.31
CA THR A 42 -3.32 -17.68 -14.40
C THR A 42 -2.82 -17.27 -15.78
N ALA A 43 -1.99 -16.22 -15.87
CA ALA A 43 -1.45 -15.71 -17.12
C ALA A 43 -0.24 -16.50 -17.63
N GLY A 44 0.34 -17.41 -16.81
CA GLY A 44 1.49 -18.24 -17.19
C GLY A 44 2.79 -17.46 -17.45
N TYR A 45 2.84 -16.18 -17.03
CA TYR A 45 4.00 -15.31 -17.22
C TYR A 45 5.02 -15.52 -16.09
N ALA A 46 6.31 -15.56 -16.45
CA ALA A 46 7.40 -15.54 -15.48
C ALA A 46 7.43 -14.21 -14.72
N ASN A 47 7.79 -14.27 -13.43
CA ASN A 47 7.87 -13.09 -12.57
C ASN A 47 9.17 -12.32 -12.84
N ASP A 48 9.23 -11.68 -14.02
CA ASP A 48 10.36 -10.88 -14.48
C ASP A 48 10.35 -9.45 -13.92
N VAL A 49 11.46 -8.72 -14.10
CA VAL A 49 11.63 -7.33 -13.62
C VAL A 49 10.49 -6.41 -14.08
N TYR A 50 9.94 -6.62 -15.28
CA TYR A 50 8.77 -5.87 -15.78
C TYR A 50 7.51 -6.09 -14.94
N VAL A 51 7.27 -7.34 -14.50
CA VAL A 51 6.12 -7.69 -13.64
C VAL A 51 6.30 -7.06 -12.27
N GLN A 52 7.51 -7.09 -11.69
CA GLN A 52 7.79 -6.43 -10.41
C GLN A 52 7.58 -4.91 -10.46
N ILE A 53 8.05 -4.23 -11.52
CA ILE A 53 7.82 -2.80 -11.69
C ILE A 53 6.31 -2.53 -11.82
N GLY A 54 5.58 -3.35 -12.59
CA GLY A 54 4.12 -3.27 -12.71
C GLY A 54 3.39 -3.45 -11.37
N LEU A 55 3.83 -4.42 -10.55
CA LEU A 55 3.29 -4.65 -9.20
C LEU A 55 3.52 -3.44 -8.29
N VAL A 56 4.71 -2.85 -8.30
CA VAL A 56 5.03 -1.64 -7.51
C VAL A 56 4.17 -0.46 -7.94
N LEU A 57 4.00 -0.25 -9.25
CA LEU A 57 3.14 0.81 -9.78
C LEU A 57 1.68 0.59 -9.37
N LEU A 58 1.18 -0.65 -9.44
CA LEU A 58 -0.18 -1.00 -9.07
C LEU A 58 -0.44 -0.75 -7.56
N ILE A 59 0.53 -1.11 -6.72
CA ILE A 59 0.52 -0.81 -5.28
C ILE A 59 0.49 0.72 -5.04
N ALA A 60 1.33 1.48 -5.76
CA ALA A 60 1.41 2.94 -5.60
C ALA A 60 0.10 3.65 -5.99
N LEU A 61 -0.55 3.22 -7.08
CA LEU A 61 -1.86 3.75 -7.51
C LEU A 61 -2.97 3.38 -6.51
N ALA A 62 -3.00 2.13 -6.04
CA ALA A 62 -3.98 1.69 -5.04
C ALA A 62 -3.82 2.46 -3.72
N ALA A 63 -2.59 2.68 -3.27
CA ALA A 63 -2.30 3.46 -2.08
C ALA A 63 -2.76 4.92 -2.23
N LYS A 64 -2.49 5.57 -3.36
CA LYS A 64 -2.97 6.93 -3.65
C LYS A 64 -4.50 7.04 -3.59
N ASN A 65 -5.21 6.08 -4.19
CA ASN A 65 -6.68 6.06 -4.15
C ASN A 65 -7.21 5.85 -2.72
N ALA A 66 -6.59 4.97 -1.93
CA ALA A 66 -6.97 4.75 -0.53
C ALA A 66 -6.75 6.00 0.34
N ILE A 67 -5.62 6.69 0.16
CA ILE A 67 -5.31 7.94 0.86
C ILE A 67 -6.36 9.01 0.54
N LEU A 68 -6.70 9.18 -0.74
CA LEU A 68 -7.68 10.18 -1.17
C LEU A 68 -9.07 9.96 -0.53
N ILE A 69 -9.52 8.70 -0.44
CA ILE A 69 -10.81 8.34 0.19
C ILE A 69 -10.77 8.65 1.69
N VAL A 70 -9.68 8.29 2.37
CA VAL A 70 -9.53 8.54 3.82
C VAL A 70 -9.47 10.04 4.12
N GLU A 71 -8.76 10.82 3.31
CA GLU A 71 -8.65 12.27 3.47
C GLU A 71 -10.00 12.95 3.23
N PHE A 72 -10.78 12.49 2.25
CA PHE A 72 -12.14 12.97 2.00
C PHE A 72 -13.08 12.66 3.17
N ALA A 73 -13.03 11.44 3.70
CA ALA A 73 -13.83 11.04 4.85
C ALA A 73 -13.49 11.87 6.10
N ARG A 74 -12.21 12.14 6.35
CA ARG A 74 -11.75 12.97 7.48
C ARG A 74 -12.14 14.44 7.31
N THR A 75 -12.08 14.96 6.09
CA THR A 75 -12.50 16.32 5.77
C THR A 75 -14.02 16.48 5.93
N GLY A 76 -14.81 15.49 5.53
CA GLY A 76 -16.26 15.46 5.74
C GLY A 76 -16.63 15.35 7.22
N ALA A 77 -15.97 14.47 7.98
CA ALA A 77 -16.20 14.31 9.42
C ALA A 77 -15.90 15.59 10.22
N ARG A 78 -14.87 16.37 9.83
CA ARG A 78 -14.56 17.66 10.46
C ARG A 78 -15.60 18.74 10.12
N ARG A 79 -16.25 18.69 8.95
CA ARG A 79 -17.28 19.66 8.55
C ARG A 79 -18.63 19.43 9.22
N GLY A 80 -18.96 18.21 9.63
CA GLY A 80 -20.22 17.87 10.31
C GLY A 80 -20.30 18.24 11.79
N CYS A 81 -19.24 18.81 12.38
CA CYS A 81 -19.22 19.25 13.78
C CYS A 81 -19.42 20.77 13.94
N ARG A 82 -19.94 21.47 12.92
CA ARG A 82 -20.48 22.83 13.02
C ARG A 82 -21.74 23.00 12.19
#